data_AF-A0A5E7FSN2-F1
#
_entry.id   AF-A0A5E7FSN2-F1
#
_cell.length_a   1.000
_cell.length_b   1.000
_cell.length_c   1.000
_cell.angle_alpha   90.00
_cell.angle_beta   90.00
_cell.angle_gamma   90.00
#
_symmetry.space_group_name_H-M   'P 1'
#
loop_
_entity.id
_entity.type
_entity.pdbx_description
1 polymer ?
#
loop_
_entity_poly.entity_id
_entity_poly.type
_entity_poly.pdbx_seq_one_letter_code
_entity_poly.pdbx_strand_id
1 'polypeptide(L)'
;MKQLLSRLALTVGLAVPVLAAHADDAQVKQGEYLARAADCMACHTAPGGAPYAGGLPIVSPFGTIYGTNITPSKEHGIGLYNDDEFFAALTAGKRRDGANLYPAMPYTSYHLIPRADSDAIHAYLKTVAPIERPAPVTSLTFPFNVRPGLIGWNMMYGKDVKLESAEGKSEAWKRGQYMVDVLGHCGECHTPRGLPGAMQMDKRMTGGILNGYLAPSLLATDLAARGWNHQDLSSFLKHGMSAQGTMFNEMFPVFHNSTQGLTDPDLAAMATFLLGDQPPAAKVLSDVPLDKLSASAQRGRQDYLNVCAGCHAVGGEGKPHIAVAMRGNTTLRLEDPRNLVRVIDDGIGEQKFSGFERMQPMPGFVEKLSDAQLTDLVNYLRQGWGGLPGDLAVSEVQKLRADAPPLEHKVH
;
A
#
# COMPACT_ATOMS: atom_id res chain seq x y z
N MET A 1 -5.20 83.33 -23.85
CA MET A 1 -4.88 83.35 -22.41
C MET A 1 -5.69 82.25 -21.74
N LYS A 2 -5.01 81.25 -21.12
CA LYS A 2 -5.54 80.09 -20.36
C LYS A 2 -6.23 79.00 -21.22
N GLN A 3 -5.97 77.70 -21.11
CA GLN A 3 -5.17 76.89 -20.19
C GLN A 3 -4.90 75.53 -20.86
N LEU A 4 -3.65 75.11 -20.85
CA LEU A 4 -3.18 73.74 -21.09
C LEU A 4 -3.42 72.90 -19.82
N LEU A 5 -3.49 71.57 -19.97
CA LEU A 5 -3.45 70.50 -18.96
C LEU A 5 -4.81 69.97 -18.47
N SER A 6 -5.17 68.77 -18.93
CA SER A 6 -5.59 67.69 -18.01
C SER A 6 -5.65 66.31 -18.67
N ARG A 7 -4.87 65.41 -18.05
CA ARG A 7 -5.22 64.02 -17.72
C ARG A 7 -5.03 62.95 -18.79
N LEU A 8 -3.75 62.60 -18.92
CA LEU A 8 -3.27 61.23 -19.08
C LEU A 8 -3.53 60.46 -17.76
N ALA A 9 -4.50 59.53 -17.74
CA ALA A 9 -4.58 58.42 -16.78
C ALA A 9 -5.80 57.54 -17.13
N LEU A 10 -5.57 56.29 -17.55
CA LEU A 10 -6.07 55.08 -16.88
C LEU A 10 -5.87 53.85 -17.80
N THR A 11 -4.67 53.28 -17.81
CA THR A 11 -4.44 51.92 -18.33
C THR A 11 -3.46 51.19 -17.42
N VAL A 12 -3.87 50.90 -16.19
CA VAL A 12 -3.21 49.90 -15.34
C VAL A 12 -4.31 49.18 -14.57
N GLY A 13 -4.55 47.91 -14.90
CA GLY A 13 -5.55 47.11 -14.17
C GLY A 13 -6.05 45.86 -14.87
N LEU A 14 -5.19 45.06 -15.51
CA LEU A 14 -5.57 43.76 -16.07
C LEU A 14 -4.57 42.61 -15.79
N ALA A 15 -3.51 42.84 -15.02
CA ALA A 15 -2.49 41.81 -14.77
C ALA A 15 -2.73 40.94 -13.51
N VAL A 16 -3.71 41.27 -12.67
CA VAL A 16 -3.95 40.59 -11.37
C VAL A 16 -4.84 39.33 -11.43
N PRO A 17 -5.87 39.20 -12.29
CA PRO A 17 -6.74 38.02 -12.25
C PRO A 17 -6.09 36.75 -12.83
N VAL A 18 -5.10 36.89 -13.70
CA VAL A 18 -4.42 35.76 -14.35
C VAL A 18 -3.47 35.05 -13.38
N LEU A 19 -2.75 35.80 -12.53
CA LEU A 19 -1.82 35.23 -11.55
C LEU A 19 -2.54 34.47 -10.42
N ALA A 20 -3.72 34.96 -9.98
CA ALA A 20 -4.51 34.30 -8.95
C ALA A 20 -5.15 32.99 -9.47
N ALA A 21 -5.75 33.00 -10.66
CA ALA A 21 -6.33 31.79 -11.26
C ALA A 21 -5.25 30.70 -11.53
N HIS A 22 -4.04 31.10 -11.95
CA HIS A 22 -2.93 30.16 -12.13
C HIS A 22 -2.40 29.59 -10.80
N ALA A 23 -2.44 30.35 -9.71
CA ALA A 23 -2.05 29.87 -8.39
C ALA A 23 -3.05 28.84 -7.84
N ASP A 24 -4.35 29.08 -8.00
CA ASP A 24 -5.42 28.16 -7.61
C ASP A 24 -5.35 26.84 -8.42
N ASP A 25 -5.11 26.93 -9.73
CA ASP A 25 -4.93 25.75 -10.60
C ASP A 25 -3.70 24.91 -10.20
N ALA A 26 -2.59 25.57 -9.85
CA ALA A 26 -1.37 24.89 -9.39
C ALA A 26 -1.60 24.19 -8.04
N GLN A 27 -2.31 24.84 -7.12
CA GLN A 27 -2.67 24.25 -5.84
C GLN A 27 -3.58 23.03 -6.00
N VAL A 28 -4.59 23.11 -6.86
CA VAL A 28 -5.49 21.97 -7.14
C VAL A 28 -4.74 20.80 -7.78
N LYS A 29 -3.84 21.05 -8.74
CA LYS A 29 -3.01 20.01 -9.35
C LYS A 29 -2.07 19.35 -8.33
N GLN A 30 -1.46 20.15 -7.46
CA GLN A 30 -0.65 19.63 -6.37
C GLN A 30 -1.49 18.81 -5.39
N GLY A 31 -2.71 19.27 -5.10
CA GLY A 31 -3.68 18.56 -4.27
C GLY A 31 -4.09 17.22 -4.84
N GLU A 32 -4.33 17.14 -6.16
CA GLU A 32 -4.59 15.88 -6.85
C GLU A 32 -3.42 14.90 -6.68
N TYR A 33 -2.19 15.39 -6.93
CA TYR A 33 -0.98 14.59 -6.78
C TYR A 33 -0.82 14.05 -5.35
N LEU A 34 -1.00 14.91 -4.35
CA LEU A 34 -0.87 14.56 -2.94
C LEU A 34 -2.00 13.64 -2.46
N ALA A 35 -3.23 13.84 -2.91
CA ALA A 35 -4.36 12.96 -2.60
C ALA A 35 -4.16 11.56 -3.19
N ARG A 36 -3.52 11.48 -4.36
CA ARG A 36 -3.07 10.22 -4.97
C ARG A 36 -1.95 9.59 -4.15
N ALA A 37 -0.90 10.35 -3.81
CA ALA A 37 0.21 9.87 -3.00
C ALA A 37 -0.21 9.37 -1.61
N ALA A 38 -1.18 10.05 -0.99
CA ALA A 38 -1.81 9.68 0.26
C ALA A 38 -2.86 8.56 0.13
N ASP A 39 -2.93 7.91 -1.03
CA ASP A 39 -3.82 6.78 -1.32
C ASP A 39 -5.30 6.98 -0.91
N CYS A 40 -5.78 8.23 -0.93
CA CYS A 40 -7.09 8.59 -0.40
C CYS A 40 -8.21 7.80 -1.09
N MET A 41 -8.04 7.55 -2.39
CA MET A 41 -9.02 6.86 -3.22
C MET A 41 -9.18 5.38 -2.85
N ALA A 42 -8.12 4.71 -2.38
CA ALA A 42 -8.16 3.29 -2.04
C ALA A 42 -9.19 3.04 -0.93
N CYS A 43 -9.16 3.82 0.15
CA CYS A 43 -10.09 3.66 1.27
C CYS A 43 -11.44 4.35 1.04
N HIS A 44 -11.48 5.46 0.29
CA HIS A 44 -12.68 6.27 0.11
C HIS A 44 -13.46 5.95 -1.17
N THR A 45 -13.29 4.76 -1.76
CA THR A 45 -14.04 4.36 -2.96
C THR A 45 -14.44 2.89 -2.87
N ALA A 46 -15.74 2.61 -2.90
CA ALA A 46 -16.23 1.23 -2.99
C ALA A 46 -15.95 0.62 -4.39
N PRO A 47 -15.82 -0.71 -4.53
CA PRO A 47 -15.74 -1.37 -5.83
C PRO A 47 -16.92 -1.00 -6.74
N GLY A 48 -16.63 -0.49 -7.94
CA GLY A 48 -17.65 0.00 -8.88
C GLY A 48 -18.36 1.30 -8.43
N GLY A 49 -17.93 1.92 -7.33
CA GLY A 49 -18.46 3.18 -6.81
C GLY A 49 -17.86 4.41 -7.49
N ALA A 50 -18.45 5.57 -7.22
CA ALA A 50 -17.90 6.85 -7.65
C ALA A 50 -16.64 7.20 -6.84
N PRO A 51 -15.60 7.80 -7.45
CA PRO A 51 -14.38 8.20 -6.75
C PRO A 51 -14.68 9.02 -5.49
N TYR A 52 -14.02 8.68 -4.38
CA TYR A 52 -14.11 9.39 -3.10
C TYR A 52 -15.48 9.36 -2.39
N ALA A 53 -16.46 8.62 -2.92
CA ALA A 53 -17.81 8.52 -2.36
C ALA A 53 -17.92 7.62 -1.12
N GLY A 54 -16.82 7.04 -0.67
CA GLY A 54 -16.76 6.11 0.46
C GLY A 54 -17.30 4.71 0.14
N GLY A 55 -17.51 3.93 1.19
CA GLY A 55 -18.17 2.63 1.14
C GLY A 55 -17.28 1.42 0.98
N LEU A 56 -15.95 1.57 0.93
CA LEU A 56 -15.05 0.41 1.00
C LEU A 56 -15.14 -0.23 2.39
N PRO A 57 -15.43 -1.54 2.51
CA PRO A 57 -15.34 -2.26 3.78
C PRO A 57 -13.87 -2.54 4.15
N ILE A 58 -13.49 -2.14 5.35
CA ILE A 58 -12.23 -2.51 6.02
C ILE A 58 -12.60 -3.50 7.11
N VAL A 59 -12.46 -4.78 6.79
CA VAL A 59 -12.80 -5.88 7.70
C VAL A 59 -11.70 -6.02 8.74
N SER A 60 -12.09 -6.13 10.02
CA SER A 60 -11.18 -6.36 11.12
C SER A 60 -11.78 -7.38 12.11
N PRO A 61 -10.97 -7.98 12.99
CA PRO A 61 -11.49 -8.84 14.07
C PRO A 61 -12.49 -8.15 15.00
N PHE A 62 -12.53 -6.81 15.01
CA PHE A 62 -13.41 -6.00 15.85
C PHE A 62 -14.71 -5.57 15.13
N GLY A 63 -14.88 -5.95 13.87
CA GLY A 63 -15.99 -5.55 13.00
C GLY A 63 -15.51 -4.83 11.74
N THR A 64 -16.46 -4.27 10.99
CA THR A 64 -16.19 -3.64 9.68
C THR A 64 -16.29 -2.13 9.79
N ILE A 65 -15.19 -1.46 9.41
CA ILE A 65 -15.12 -0.01 9.25
C ILE A 65 -15.35 0.31 7.79
N TYR A 66 -16.09 1.37 7.49
CA TYR A 66 -16.32 1.79 6.11
C TYR A 66 -15.64 3.12 5.84
N GLY A 67 -14.98 3.23 4.69
CA GLY A 67 -14.48 4.51 4.19
C GLY A 67 -15.62 5.52 4.07
N THR A 68 -15.41 6.74 4.55
CA THR A 68 -16.43 7.79 4.51
C THR A 68 -16.51 8.43 3.12
N ASN A 69 -17.62 9.10 2.80
CA ASN A 69 -17.70 9.95 1.63
C ASN A 69 -16.89 11.23 1.90
N ILE A 70 -15.89 11.53 1.06
CA ILE A 70 -15.04 12.74 1.15
C ILE A 70 -15.18 13.65 -0.07
N THR A 71 -16.26 13.50 -0.82
CA THR A 71 -16.66 14.43 -1.88
C THR A 71 -17.17 15.75 -1.27
N PRO A 72 -17.34 16.84 -2.04
CA PRO A 72 -17.83 18.11 -1.51
C PRO A 72 -19.36 18.14 -1.29
N SER A 73 -20.01 16.97 -1.19
CA SER A 73 -21.41 16.89 -0.70
C SER A 73 -21.51 17.57 0.66
N LYS A 74 -22.51 18.45 0.82
CA LYS A 74 -22.75 19.18 2.07
C LYS A 74 -23.47 18.34 3.11
N GLU A 75 -24.21 17.32 2.68
CA GLU A 75 -25.02 16.47 3.55
C GLU A 75 -24.29 15.19 3.94
N HIS A 76 -23.60 14.56 2.99
CA HIS A 76 -23.00 13.24 3.16
C HIS A 76 -21.47 13.24 3.09
N GLY A 77 -20.86 14.30 2.56
CA GLY A 77 -19.41 14.44 2.37
C GLY A 77 -18.74 15.46 3.30
N ILE A 78 -17.65 16.03 2.82
CA ILE A 78 -16.85 17.06 3.54
C ILE A 78 -17.16 18.48 3.07
N GLY A 79 -18.23 18.71 2.30
CA GLY A 79 -18.53 20.01 1.67
C GLY A 79 -18.76 21.18 2.63
N LEU A 80 -18.93 20.90 3.92
CA LEU A 80 -19.02 21.93 4.96
C LEU A 80 -17.69 22.18 5.67
N TYR A 81 -16.70 21.30 5.57
CA TYR A 81 -15.41 21.45 6.26
C TYR A 81 -14.70 22.72 5.79
N ASN A 82 -14.15 23.48 6.73
CA ASN A 82 -13.12 24.47 6.41
C ASN A 82 -11.72 23.84 6.44
N ASP A 83 -10.70 24.59 6.06
CA ASP A 83 -9.34 24.06 5.93
C ASP A 83 -8.73 23.65 7.28
N ASP A 84 -9.04 24.35 8.38
CA ASP A 84 -8.59 23.99 9.72
C ASP A 84 -9.25 22.70 10.22
N GLU A 85 -10.55 22.52 9.95
CA GLU A 85 -11.30 21.32 10.30
C GLU A 85 -10.84 20.10 9.48
N PHE A 86 -10.55 20.31 8.19
CA PHE A 86 -9.98 19.26 7.34
C PHE A 86 -8.58 18.85 7.82
N PHE A 87 -7.72 19.83 8.11
CA PHE A 87 -6.40 19.59 8.67
C PHE A 87 -6.47 18.85 10.01
N ALA A 88 -7.39 19.23 10.91
CA ALA A 88 -7.58 18.54 12.19
C ALA A 88 -8.12 17.12 12.02
N ALA A 89 -8.97 16.87 11.02
CA ALA A 89 -9.44 15.52 10.70
C ALA A 89 -8.30 14.63 10.20
N LEU A 90 -7.44 15.15 9.31
CA LEU A 90 -6.29 14.41 8.79
C LEU A 90 -5.21 14.16 9.85
N THR A 91 -4.82 15.19 10.61
CA THR A 91 -3.63 15.16 11.46
C THR A 91 -3.90 14.78 12.92
N ALA A 92 -5.11 15.01 13.39
CA ALA A 92 -5.50 14.74 14.79
C ALA A 92 -6.68 13.77 14.90
N GLY A 93 -7.21 13.27 13.78
CA GLY A 93 -8.36 12.38 13.78
C GLY A 93 -9.64 13.05 14.30
N LYS A 94 -9.73 14.38 14.31
CA LYS A 94 -10.86 15.12 14.88
C LYS A 94 -11.83 15.58 13.79
N ARG A 95 -13.05 15.06 13.80
CA ARG A 95 -14.11 15.46 12.85
C ARG A 95 -14.67 16.84 13.17
N ARG A 96 -15.32 17.46 12.18
CA ARG A 96 -16.05 18.74 12.32
C ARG A 96 -17.14 18.70 13.40
N ASP A 97 -17.84 17.57 13.55
CA ASP A 97 -18.86 17.37 14.58
C ASP A 97 -18.27 17.15 16.00
N GLY A 98 -16.95 17.21 16.14
CA GLY A 98 -16.23 17.01 17.39
C GLY A 98 -15.95 15.55 17.75
N ALA A 99 -16.46 14.58 16.97
CA ALA A 99 -16.17 13.17 17.21
C ALA A 99 -14.77 12.78 16.70
N ASN A 100 -14.17 11.76 17.31
CA ASN A 100 -12.91 11.18 16.82
C ASN A 100 -13.17 10.20 15.67
N LEU A 101 -12.26 10.19 14.70
CA LEU A 101 -12.14 9.16 13.69
C LEU A 101 -11.64 7.85 14.32
N TYR A 102 -12.07 6.73 13.74
CA TYR A 102 -11.48 5.44 14.09
C TYR A 102 -10.02 5.38 13.61
N PRO A 103 -9.12 4.70 14.33
CA PRO A 103 -7.70 4.55 13.94
C PRO A 103 -7.46 3.85 12.59
N ALA A 104 -8.50 3.36 11.92
CA ALA A 104 -8.40 2.91 10.53
C ALA A 104 -8.09 4.06 9.55
N MET A 105 -8.44 5.30 9.89
CA MET A 105 -7.88 6.46 9.22
C MET A 105 -6.47 6.70 9.77
N PRO A 106 -5.41 6.74 8.93
CA PRO A 106 -4.03 6.76 9.41
C PRO A 106 -3.59 8.17 9.85
N TYR A 107 -4.35 8.83 10.72
CA TYR A 107 -4.01 10.17 11.23
C TYR A 107 -2.71 10.18 12.04
N THR A 108 -2.29 9.03 12.58
CA THR A 108 -0.98 8.84 13.23
C THR A 108 0.20 8.81 12.26
N SER A 109 -0.06 8.63 10.97
CA SER A 109 0.91 8.78 9.89
C SER A 109 0.82 10.20 9.29
N TYR A 110 -0.40 10.72 9.11
CA TYR A 110 -0.66 12.04 8.53
C TYR A 110 -0.39 13.24 9.45
N HIS A 111 -0.16 13.07 10.75
CA HIS A 111 0.10 14.19 11.67
C HIS A 111 1.32 15.04 11.30
N LEU A 112 2.18 14.54 10.41
CA LEU A 112 3.36 15.21 9.87
C LEU A 112 3.12 15.85 8.49
N ILE A 113 1.90 15.78 7.94
CA ILE A 113 1.55 16.49 6.71
C ILE A 113 1.70 18.00 6.93
N PRO A 114 2.50 18.70 6.10
CA PRO A 114 2.56 20.15 6.13
C PRO A 114 1.19 20.77 5.87
N ARG A 115 0.90 21.89 6.54
CA ARG A 115 -0.38 22.60 6.37
C ARG A 115 -0.70 22.89 4.91
N ALA A 116 0.28 23.37 4.15
CA ALA A 116 0.12 23.69 2.72
C ALA A 116 -0.31 22.47 1.88
N ASP A 117 0.21 21.29 2.20
CA ASP A 117 -0.12 20.04 1.49
C ASP A 117 -1.55 19.59 1.83
N SER A 118 -1.96 19.70 3.10
CA SER A 118 -3.35 19.45 3.50
C SER A 118 -4.33 20.41 2.83
N ASP A 119 -3.99 21.69 2.75
CA ASP A 119 -4.84 22.71 2.11
C ASP A 119 -4.95 22.44 0.61
N ALA A 120 -3.86 22.02 -0.04
CA ALA A 120 -3.88 21.62 -1.44
C ALA A 120 -4.77 20.40 -1.68
N ILE A 121 -4.65 19.35 -0.85
CA ILE A 121 -5.54 18.17 -0.92
C ILE A 121 -6.99 18.61 -0.76
N HIS A 122 -7.30 19.47 0.22
CA HIS A 122 -8.67 19.95 0.44
C HIS A 122 -9.20 20.76 -0.75
N ALA A 123 -8.36 21.64 -1.32
CA ALA A 123 -8.69 22.41 -2.51
C ALA A 123 -9.04 21.49 -3.68
N TYR A 124 -8.25 20.43 -3.91
CA TYR A 124 -8.55 19.42 -4.93
C TYR A 124 -9.86 18.67 -4.66
N LEU A 125 -10.09 18.19 -3.43
CA LEU A 125 -11.31 17.45 -3.10
C LEU A 125 -12.58 18.31 -3.27
N LYS A 126 -12.49 19.64 -3.09
CA LYS A 126 -13.59 20.58 -3.40
C LYS A 126 -13.95 20.63 -4.89
N THR A 127 -13.08 20.19 -5.79
CA THR A 127 -13.31 20.15 -7.25
C THR A 127 -13.93 18.85 -7.75
N VAL A 128 -13.91 17.79 -6.94
CA VAL A 128 -14.49 16.49 -7.28
C VAL A 128 -16.02 16.59 -7.35
N ALA A 129 -16.65 15.79 -8.21
CA ALA A 129 -18.11 15.73 -8.30
C ALA A 129 -18.73 15.37 -6.93
N PRO A 130 -19.69 16.16 -6.40
CA PRO A 130 -20.36 15.83 -5.16
C PRO A 130 -21.22 14.59 -5.35
N ILE A 131 -21.09 13.63 -4.44
CA ILE A 131 -21.91 12.41 -4.45
C ILE A 131 -22.84 12.46 -3.25
N GLU A 132 -24.14 12.59 -3.52
CA GLU A 132 -25.18 12.63 -2.49
C GLU A 132 -25.60 11.21 -2.08
N ARG A 133 -24.67 10.50 -1.45
CA ARG A 133 -24.91 9.18 -0.87
C ARG A 133 -24.18 9.02 0.46
N PRO A 134 -24.85 8.56 1.54
CA PRO A 134 -24.17 8.23 2.77
C PRO A 134 -23.32 6.97 2.61
N ALA A 135 -22.12 6.98 3.18
CA ALA A 135 -21.35 5.76 3.37
C ALA A 135 -22.06 4.83 4.37
N PRO A 136 -21.93 3.49 4.24
CA PRO A 136 -22.46 2.56 5.23
C PRO A 136 -21.96 2.87 6.65
N VAL A 137 -22.80 2.59 7.65
CA VAL A 137 -22.44 2.85 9.05
C VAL A 137 -21.41 1.81 9.51
N THR A 138 -20.31 2.28 10.08
CA THR A 138 -19.29 1.43 10.72
C THR A 138 -19.90 0.61 11.85
N SER A 139 -19.68 -0.71 11.82
CA SER A 139 -20.23 -1.66 12.78
C SER A 139 -19.08 -2.35 13.50
N LEU A 140 -18.81 -1.92 14.74
CA LEU A 140 -17.79 -2.48 15.62
C LEU A 140 -18.43 -3.15 16.85
N THR A 141 -17.77 -4.17 17.38
CA THR A 141 -18.18 -4.83 18.63
C THR A 141 -17.79 -4.01 19.86
N PHE A 142 -18.53 -4.16 20.96
CA PHE A 142 -18.16 -3.55 22.24
C PHE A 142 -16.81 -4.09 22.75
N PRO A 143 -15.89 -3.26 23.30
CA PRO A 143 -16.04 -1.82 23.59
C PRO A 143 -15.58 -0.89 22.44
N PHE A 144 -15.17 -1.41 21.29
CA PHE A 144 -14.59 -0.64 20.17
C PHE A 144 -15.62 0.26 19.46
N ASN A 145 -16.92 0.03 19.66
CA ASN A 145 -17.97 0.95 19.26
C ASN A 145 -18.04 2.25 20.10
N VAL A 146 -17.44 2.27 21.30
CA VAL A 146 -17.49 3.41 22.24
C VAL A 146 -16.35 4.38 21.96
N ARG A 147 -16.64 5.46 21.20
CA ARG A 147 -15.66 6.48 20.78
C ARG A 147 -14.87 7.16 21.91
N PRO A 148 -15.39 7.37 23.15
CA PRO A 148 -14.57 7.84 24.27
C PRO A 148 -13.34 6.98 24.59
N GLY A 149 -13.37 5.67 24.36
CA GLY A 149 -12.20 4.79 24.53
C GLY A 149 -11.05 5.13 23.58
N LEU A 150 -11.36 5.72 22.41
CA LEU A 150 -10.37 6.20 21.45
C LEU A 150 -9.62 7.44 21.92
N ILE A 151 -10.15 8.20 22.89
CA ILE A 151 -9.43 9.32 23.53
C ILE A 151 -8.24 8.76 24.32
N GLY A 152 -8.45 7.68 25.09
CA GLY A 152 -7.37 6.99 25.80
C GLY A 152 -6.33 6.38 24.85
N TRP A 153 -6.77 5.83 23.73
CA TRP A 153 -5.90 5.38 22.63
C TRP A 153 -5.04 6.52 22.06
N ASN A 154 -5.66 7.64 21.67
CA ASN A 154 -4.96 8.79 21.10
C ASN A 154 -3.97 9.41 22.09
N MET A 155 -4.31 9.44 23.39
CA MET A 155 -3.41 9.93 24.44
C MET A 155 -2.21 9.00 24.69
N MET A 156 -2.37 7.69 24.44
CA MET A 156 -1.32 6.69 24.62
C MET A 156 -0.38 6.60 23.41
N TYR A 157 -0.92 6.66 22.20
CA TYR A 157 -0.19 6.38 20.95
C TYR A 157 0.07 7.60 20.06
N GLY A 158 -0.56 8.75 20.34
CA GLY A 158 -0.41 9.97 19.55
C GLY A 158 0.97 10.65 19.63
N LYS A 159 1.92 10.09 20.39
CA LYS A 159 3.27 10.67 20.60
C LYS A 159 4.39 9.95 19.85
N ASP A 160 4.11 8.80 19.22
CA ASP A 160 5.16 7.81 18.98
C ASP A 160 5.67 7.74 17.53
N VAL A 161 5.05 8.43 16.58
CA VAL A 161 5.62 8.55 15.23
C VAL A 161 6.31 9.90 15.13
N LYS A 162 7.59 9.97 15.50
CA LYS A 162 8.42 11.10 15.12
C LYS A 162 8.97 10.82 13.72
N LEU A 163 9.09 11.84 12.86
CA LEU A 163 10.08 11.77 11.79
C LEU A 163 11.42 11.59 12.49
N GLU A 164 11.86 10.35 12.62
CA GLU A 164 13.20 10.10 13.10
C GLU A 164 14.13 10.76 12.10
N SER A 165 15.05 11.58 12.59
CA SER A 165 16.26 11.85 11.84
C SER A 165 17.00 10.53 11.76
N ALA A 166 16.72 9.72 10.74
CA ALA A 166 17.51 8.54 10.53
C ALA A 166 18.92 8.98 10.14
N GLU A 167 19.81 8.02 10.19
CA GLU A 167 21.20 8.13 9.78
C GLU A 167 21.39 8.49 8.28
N GLY A 168 20.32 8.85 7.55
CA GLY A 168 20.31 9.44 6.20
C GLY A 168 20.12 10.97 6.25
N LYS A 169 21.04 11.70 5.60
CA LYS A 169 21.07 13.18 5.62
C LYS A 169 20.59 13.82 4.33
N SER A 170 20.47 13.05 3.25
CA SER A 170 20.17 13.61 1.93
C SER A 170 18.73 14.13 1.85
N GLU A 171 18.52 15.12 0.99
CA GLU A 171 17.17 15.63 0.71
C GLU A 171 16.29 14.56 0.05
N ALA A 172 16.88 13.66 -0.74
CA ALA A 172 16.18 12.52 -1.31
C ALA A 172 15.67 11.56 -0.22
N TRP A 173 16.48 11.28 0.80
CA TRP A 173 16.08 10.43 1.91
C TRP A 173 14.92 11.05 2.71
N LYS A 174 15.00 12.35 3.05
CA LYS A 174 13.92 13.06 3.75
C LYS A 174 12.62 13.10 2.93
N ARG A 175 12.73 13.35 1.62
CA ARG A 175 11.59 13.30 0.71
C ARG A 175 10.98 11.90 0.70
N GLY A 176 11.80 10.86 0.62
CA GLY A 176 11.36 9.47 0.69
C GLY A 176 10.65 9.13 2.00
N GLN A 177 11.17 9.60 3.14
CA GLN A 177 10.52 9.44 4.44
C GLN A 177 9.11 10.03 4.42
N TYR A 178 8.96 11.26 3.91
CA TYR A 178 7.66 11.89 3.79
C TYR A 178 6.71 11.10 2.86
N MET A 179 7.21 10.59 1.73
CA MET A 179 6.40 9.79 0.81
C MET A 179 6.01 8.42 1.38
N VAL A 180 6.87 7.77 2.17
CA VAL A 180 6.65 6.41 2.68
C VAL A 180 5.91 6.39 4.04
N ASP A 181 6.35 7.22 4.99
CA ASP A 181 5.78 7.21 6.34
C ASP A 181 4.52 8.07 6.44
N VAL A 182 4.50 9.21 5.76
CA VAL A 182 3.45 10.21 5.95
C VAL A 182 2.37 10.01 4.90
N LEU A 183 2.68 10.23 3.62
CA LEU A 183 1.68 10.10 2.55
C LEU A 183 1.30 8.63 2.32
N GLY A 184 2.26 7.77 1.98
CA GLY A 184 1.99 6.38 1.67
C GLY A 184 1.72 5.48 2.88
N HIS A 185 1.89 5.99 4.10
CA HIS A 185 1.61 5.32 5.39
C HIS A 185 1.99 3.82 5.40
N CYS A 186 3.13 3.47 4.79
CA CYS A 186 3.51 2.08 4.52
C CYS A 186 3.67 1.27 5.82
N GLY A 187 4.04 1.97 6.91
CA GLY A 187 4.17 1.41 8.24
C GLY A 187 2.87 0.78 8.77
N GLU A 188 1.70 1.26 8.34
CA GLU A 188 0.40 0.75 8.82
C GLU A 188 0.17 -0.72 8.45
N CYS A 189 0.80 -1.19 7.37
CA CYS A 189 0.75 -2.59 6.93
C CYS A 189 2.06 -3.33 7.25
N HIS A 190 3.20 -2.67 7.10
CA HIS A 190 4.53 -3.26 7.22
C HIS A 190 5.12 -3.21 8.64
N THR A 191 4.32 -2.89 9.66
CA THR A 191 4.71 -2.93 11.08
C THR A 191 3.78 -3.88 11.84
N PRO A 192 4.31 -4.77 12.71
CA PRO A 192 3.45 -5.68 13.44
C PRO A 192 2.58 -4.90 14.45
N ARG A 193 1.34 -5.34 14.64
CA ARG A 193 0.41 -4.71 15.58
C ARG A 193 0.30 -5.52 16.88
N GLY A 194 0.36 -4.83 18.02
CA GLY A 194 0.11 -5.39 19.34
C GLY A 194 -1.36 -5.32 19.74
N LEU A 195 -1.70 -5.66 20.97
CA LEU A 195 -3.03 -5.41 21.53
C LEU A 195 -3.15 -3.94 21.98
N PRO A 196 -4.29 -3.24 21.78
CA PRO A 196 -5.50 -3.61 21.02
C PRO A 196 -5.52 -3.13 19.53
N GLY A 197 -4.46 -3.38 18.76
CA GLY A 197 -4.34 -3.06 17.32
C GLY A 197 -3.30 -2.00 16.97
N ALA A 198 -2.52 -1.55 17.95
CA ALA A 198 -1.55 -0.45 17.79
C ALA A 198 -0.29 -0.99 17.13
N MET A 199 0.36 -0.17 16.29
CA MET A 199 1.67 -0.52 15.73
C MET A 199 2.71 -0.66 16.86
N GLN A 200 3.49 -1.74 16.82
CA GLN A 200 4.66 -1.91 17.68
C GLN A 200 5.81 -1.09 17.08
N MET A 201 5.94 0.16 17.53
CA MET A 201 6.89 1.12 16.97
C MET A 201 8.36 0.69 17.14
N ASP A 202 8.67 -0.11 18.17
CA ASP A 202 9.98 -0.75 18.37
C ASP A 202 10.33 -1.79 17.29
N LYS A 203 9.33 -2.24 16.52
CA LYS A 203 9.44 -3.16 15.39
C LYS A 203 8.96 -2.54 14.09
N ARG A 204 9.05 -1.21 13.99
CA ARG A 204 8.63 -0.46 12.82
C ARG A 204 9.27 -1.04 11.55
N MET A 205 8.44 -1.24 10.52
CA MET A 205 8.83 -1.78 9.21
C MET A 205 9.38 -3.21 9.19
N THR A 206 9.29 -4.00 10.27
CA THR A 206 9.78 -5.40 10.28
C THR A 206 8.78 -6.40 9.66
N GLY A 207 7.66 -5.93 9.14
CA GLY A 207 6.58 -6.72 8.55
C GLY A 207 5.37 -6.91 9.47
N GLY A 208 4.20 -7.10 8.87
CA GLY A 208 2.93 -7.24 9.58
C GLY A 208 1.99 -8.23 8.89
N ILE A 209 1.02 -8.79 9.61
CA ILE A 209 0.05 -9.74 9.04
C ILE A 209 -1.28 -9.01 8.84
N LEU A 210 -1.76 -8.94 7.60
CA LEU A 210 -3.05 -8.40 7.21
C LEU A 210 -3.83 -9.45 6.41
N ASN A 211 -5.07 -9.74 6.81
CA ASN A 211 -5.96 -10.67 6.12
C ASN A 211 -5.31 -12.04 5.80
N GLY A 212 -4.49 -12.54 6.73
CA GLY A 212 -3.76 -13.80 6.59
C GLY A 212 -2.49 -13.74 5.72
N TYR A 213 -2.22 -12.61 5.08
CA TYR A 213 -1.00 -12.35 4.31
C TYR A 213 0.04 -11.58 5.13
N LEU A 214 1.31 -11.88 4.92
CA LEU A 214 2.45 -11.14 5.45
C LEU A 214 2.75 -9.96 4.50
N ALA A 215 2.59 -8.74 4.99
CA ALA A 215 3.28 -7.58 4.47
C ALA A 215 4.77 -7.70 4.89
N PRO A 216 5.72 -7.93 3.97
CA PRO A 216 7.10 -8.24 4.32
C PRO A 216 7.83 -7.10 5.04
N SER A 217 8.91 -7.38 5.76
CA SER A 217 9.80 -6.32 6.27
C SER A 217 10.27 -5.39 5.16
N LEU A 218 10.25 -4.08 5.39
CA LEU A 218 10.79 -3.06 4.49
C LEU A 218 12.16 -2.52 4.94
N LEU A 219 12.80 -3.17 5.92
CA LEU A 219 14.16 -2.81 6.32
C LEU A 219 15.14 -3.05 5.16
N ALA A 220 16.11 -2.14 5.02
CA ALA A 220 17.10 -2.16 3.92
C ALA A 220 17.83 -3.50 3.80
N THR A 221 18.25 -4.09 4.93
CA THR A 221 18.93 -5.39 4.98
C THR A 221 18.04 -6.52 4.48
N ASP A 222 16.76 -6.47 4.81
CA ASP A 222 15.80 -7.53 4.49
C ASP A 222 15.37 -7.44 3.02
N LEU A 223 15.19 -6.22 2.52
CA LEU A 223 15.00 -5.94 1.09
C LEU A 223 16.20 -6.45 0.29
N ALA A 224 17.42 -6.06 0.67
CA ALA A 224 18.63 -6.52 -0.01
C ALA A 224 18.80 -8.05 0.08
N ALA A 225 18.51 -8.66 1.23
CA ALA A 225 18.51 -10.12 1.41
C ALA A 225 17.51 -10.84 0.48
N ARG A 226 16.45 -10.16 0.05
CA ARG A 226 15.49 -10.64 -0.95
C ARG A 226 15.80 -10.22 -2.39
N GLY A 227 16.95 -9.59 -2.61
CA GLY A 227 17.45 -9.23 -3.93
C GLY A 227 16.95 -7.89 -4.47
N TRP A 228 16.33 -7.05 -3.62
CA TRP A 228 15.91 -5.71 -4.02
C TRP A 228 17.10 -4.76 -4.09
N ASN A 229 17.10 -3.93 -5.12
CA ASN A 229 17.98 -2.78 -5.27
C ASN A 229 17.14 -1.52 -5.58
N HIS A 230 17.79 -0.38 -5.67
CA HIS A 230 17.13 0.92 -5.87
C HIS A 230 16.29 0.96 -7.15
N GLN A 231 16.86 0.53 -8.29
CA GLN A 231 16.20 0.53 -9.58
C GLN A 231 14.97 -0.39 -9.58
N ASP A 232 15.11 -1.61 -9.07
CA ASP A 232 14.03 -2.59 -9.03
C ASP A 232 12.89 -2.12 -8.12
N LEU A 233 13.21 -1.49 -6.98
CA LEU A 233 12.20 -0.99 -6.05
C LEU A 233 11.45 0.21 -6.63
N SER A 234 12.13 1.16 -7.28
CA SER A 234 11.46 2.27 -7.98
C SER A 234 10.61 1.76 -9.14
N SER A 235 11.09 0.79 -9.92
CA SER A 235 10.32 0.15 -11.00
C SER A 235 9.08 -0.56 -10.46
N PHE A 236 9.23 -1.29 -9.36
CA PHE A 236 8.12 -1.98 -8.72
C PHE A 236 7.05 -1.02 -8.22
N LEU A 237 7.44 0.09 -7.61
CA LEU A 237 6.49 1.12 -7.17
C LEU A 237 5.83 1.81 -8.38
N LYS A 238 6.55 2.07 -9.47
CA LYS A 238 6.02 2.74 -10.67
C LYS A 238 5.06 1.86 -11.47
N HIS A 239 5.47 0.62 -11.70
CA HIS A 239 4.83 -0.27 -12.66
C HIS A 239 4.06 -1.41 -12.01
N GLY A 240 4.16 -1.57 -10.68
CA GLY A 240 3.55 -2.65 -9.92
C GLY A 240 4.28 -3.97 -10.08
N MET A 241 5.45 -4.00 -10.72
CA MET A 241 6.21 -5.22 -10.97
C MET A 241 7.71 -5.01 -11.16
N SER A 242 8.49 -6.02 -10.78
CA SER A 242 9.94 -6.14 -11.00
C SER A 242 10.33 -7.63 -11.10
N ALA A 243 11.62 -7.92 -11.25
CA ALA A 243 12.12 -9.30 -11.23
C ALA A 243 11.78 -10.04 -9.91
N GLN A 244 11.63 -9.30 -8.82
CA GLN A 244 11.31 -9.82 -7.49
C GLN A 244 9.81 -10.09 -7.29
N GLY A 245 8.94 -9.76 -8.24
CA GLY A 245 7.52 -10.09 -8.20
C GLY A 245 6.60 -8.94 -8.63
N THR A 246 5.30 -9.11 -8.37
CA THR A 246 4.24 -8.12 -8.66
C THR A 246 3.57 -7.65 -7.38
N MET A 247 2.94 -6.48 -7.41
CA MET A 247 2.00 -6.06 -6.37
C MET A 247 0.68 -6.81 -6.58
N PHE A 248 0.32 -7.65 -5.62
CA PHE A 248 -0.91 -8.43 -5.62
C PHE A 248 -1.65 -8.29 -4.28
N ASN A 249 -2.91 -8.74 -4.24
CA ASN A 249 -3.80 -8.59 -3.08
C ASN A 249 -3.79 -7.16 -2.54
N GLU A 250 -3.54 -6.97 -1.25
CA GLU A 250 -3.61 -5.66 -0.57
C GLU A 250 -2.64 -4.61 -1.14
N MET A 251 -1.54 -5.02 -1.77
CA MET A 251 -0.62 -4.07 -2.43
C MET A 251 -1.08 -3.64 -3.82
N PHE A 252 -1.99 -4.38 -4.47
CA PHE A 252 -2.46 -4.02 -5.80
C PHE A 252 -3.28 -2.72 -5.81
N PRO A 253 -4.23 -2.47 -4.87
CA PRO A 253 -4.88 -1.17 -4.73
C PRO A 253 -3.92 -0.01 -4.49
N VAL A 254 -2.84 -0.22 -3.71
CA VAL A 254 -1.82 0.80 -3.45
C VAL A 254 -1.13 1.21 -4.76
N PHE A 255 -0.77 0.23 -5.60
CA PHE A 255 -0.29 0.53 -6.95
C PHE A 255 -1.36 1.21 -7.81
N HIS A 256 -2.58 0.65 -7.81
CA HIS A 256 -3.63 1.07 -8.72
C HIS A 256 -4.07 2.52 -8.46
N ASN A 257 -4.20 2.88 -7.19
CA ASN A 257 -4.77 4.15 -6.75
C ASN A 257 -3.71 5.20 -6.36
N SER A 258 -2.46 4.79 -6.11
CA SER A 258 -1.39 5.69 -5.64
C SER A 258 -0.11 5.60 -6.49
N THR A 259 0.72 4.58 -6.27
CA THR A 259 2.16 4.67 -6.62
C THR A 259 2.44 4.80 -8.12
N GLN A 260 1.57 4.24 -8.98
CA GLN A 260 1.75 4.36 -10.44
C GLN A 260 1.70 5.81 -10.95
N GLY A 261 0.94 6.67 -10.25
CA GLY A 261 0.77 8.07 -10.60
C GLY A 261 1.82 8.99 -10.00
N LEU A 262 2.78 8.47 -9.24
CA LEU A 262 3.85 9.25 -8.65
C LEU A 262 4.93 9.59 -9.68
N THR A 263 5.63 10.68 -9.42
CA THR A 263 6.75 11.12 -10.25
C THR A 263 7.99 10.24 -10.01
N ASP A 264 8.81 10.04 -11.04
CA ASP A 264 10.03 9.23 -10.91
C ASP A 264 10.98 9.74 -9.80
N PRO A 265 11.16 11.07 -9.58
CA PRO A 265 11.94 11.57 -8.45
C PRO A 265 11.39 11.13 -7.08
N ASP A 266 10.07 11.14 -6.89
CA ASP A 266 9.48 10.71 -5.62
C ASP A 266 9.60 9.20 -5.42
N LEU A 267 9.45 8.41 -6.48
CA LEU A 267 9.66 6.96 -6.44
C LEU A 267 11.12 6.58 -6.18
N ALA A 268 12.06 7.35 -6.73
CA ALA A 268 13.48 7.24 -6.41
C ALA A 268 13.77 7.61 -4.95
N ALA A 269 13.14 8.68 -4.45
CA ALA A 269 13.26 9.10 -3.06
C ALA A 269 12.70 8.03 -2.10
N MET A 270 11.55 7.43 -2.41
CA MET A 270 10.99 6.30 -1.64
C MET A 270 11.97 5.12 -1.59
N ALA A 271 12.57 4.75 -2.73
CA ALA A 271 13.57 3.69 -2.76
C ALA A 271 14.84 4.04 -1.95
N THR A 272 15.29 5.30 -2.01
CA THR A 272 16.40 5.81 -1.19
C THR A 272 16.09 5.78 0.30
N PHE A 273 14.85 6.09 0.70
CA PHE A 273 14.45 6.01 2.10
C PHE A 273 14.47 4.56 2.61
N LEU A 274 13.90 3.63 1.84
CA LEU A 274 13.76 2.22 2.24
C LEU A 274 15.08 1.45 2.22
N LEU A 275 15.97 1.73 1.26
CA LEU A 275 17.26 1.04 1.14
C LEU A 275 18.42 1.82 1.79
N GLY A 276 18.22 3.11 2.07
CA GLY A 276 19.26 4.03 2.55
C GLY A 276 19.97 4.77 1.41
N ASP A 277 20.68 5.84 1.76
CA ASP A 277 21.55 6.61 0.84
C ASP A 277 22.68 5.73 0.26
N GLN A 278 23.11 4.72 1.01
CA GLN A 278 24.09 3.71 0.61
C GLN A 278 23.45 2.32 0.77
N PRO A 279 22.75 1.83 -0.28
CA PRO A 279 22.01 0.60 -0.18
C PRO A 279 22.93 -0.61 0.02
N PRO A 280 22.57 -1.58 0.89
CA PRO A 280 23.27 -2.85 0.96
C PRO A 280 23.21 -3.58 -0.39
N ALA A 281 24.20 -4.42 -0.68
CA ALA A 281 24.24 -5.19 -1.91
C ALA A 281 23.09 -6.21 -1.97
N ALA A 282 22.33 -6.18 -3.07
CA ALA A 282 21.25 -7.12 -3.31
C ALA A 282 21.78 -8.57 -3.40
N LYS A 283 21.17 -9.49 -2.66
CA LYS A 283 21.53 -10.91 -2.65
C LYS A 283 21.04 -11.60 -3.92
N VAL A 284 22.00 -11.94 -4.78
CA VAL A 284 21.80 -12.82 -5.94
C VAL A 284 21.76 -14.27 -5.48
N LEU A 285 20.83 -15.06 -6.00
CA LEU A 285 20.74 -16.50 -5.74
C LEU A 285 21.40 -17.28 -6.87
N SER A 286 22.01 -18.40 -6.50
CA SER A 286 22.49 -19.41 -7.44
C SER A 286 21.48 -20.54 -7.53
N ASP A 287 21.33 -21.13 -8.70
CA ASP A 287 20.49 -22.31 -8.88
C ASP A 287 21.01 -23.48 -8.05
N VAL A 288 20.08 -24.22 -7.43
CA VAL A 288 20.40 -25.45 -6.70
C VAL A 288 20.10 -26.66 -7.61
N PRO A 289 21.09 -27.54 -7.90
CA PRO A 289 20.86 -28.74 -8.68
C PRO A 289 19.80 -29.66 -8.06
N LEU A 290 19.01 -30.34 -8.90
CA LEU A 290 17.89 -31.19 -8.45
C LEU A 290 18.32 -32.30 -7.47
N ASP A 291 19.48 -32.90 -7.70
CA ASP A 291 20.06 -33.96 -6.85
C ASP A 291 20.51 -33.46 -5.46
N LYS A 292 20.61 -32.13 -5.29
CA LYS A 292 20.92 -31.47 -4.02
C LYS A 292 19.69 -31.02 -3.25
N LEU A 293 18.50 -31.12 -3.86
CA LEU A 293 17.25 -30.78 -3.19
C LEU A 293 16.84 -31.88 -2.19
N SER A 294 16.07 -31.50 -1.18
CA SER A 294 15.49 -32.45 -0.23
C SER A 294 14.55 -33.43 -0.95
N ALA A 295 14.30 -34.61 -0.36
CA ALA A 295 13.37 -35.58 -0.93
C ALA A 295 11.95 -35.00 -1.11
N SER A 296 11.54 -34.09 -0.21
CA SER A 296 10.28 -33.33 -0.33
C SER A 296 10.29 -32.41 -1.55
N ALA A 297 11.33 -31.60 -1.71
CA ALA A 297 11.48 -30.72 -2.87
C ALA A 297 11.59 -31.49 -4.21
N GLN A 298 12.25 -32.65 -4.21
CA GLN A 298 12.31 -33.51 -5.41
C GLN A 298 10.93 -34.01 -5.84
N ARG A 299 10.06 -34.39 -4.89
CA ARG A 299 8.66 -34.74 -5.17
C ARG A 299 7.87 -33.51 -5.64
N GLY A 300 8.04 -32.38 -4.96
CA GLY A 300 7.36 -31.12 -5.28
C GLY A 300 7.64 -30.60 -6.68
N ARG A 301 8.82 -30.91 -7.24
CA ARG A 301 9.12 -30.61 -8.64
C ARG A 301 8.12 -31.27 -9.60
N GLN A 302 7.67 -32.49 -9.31
CA GLN A 302 6.71 -33.17 -10.18
C GLN A 302 5.36 -32.45 -10.16
N ASP A 303 4.89 -32.04 -8.98
CA ASP A 303 3.67 -31.23 -8.86
C ASP A 303 3.82 -29.90 -9.62
N TYR A 304 4.96 -29.22 -9.48
CA TYR A 304 5.24 -27.99 -10.23
C TYR A 304 5.14 -28.19 -11.75
N LEU A 305 5.74 -29.26 -12.28
CA LEU A 305 5.70 -29.56 -13.71
C LEU A 305 4.27 -29.86 -14.20
N ASN A 306 3.47 -30.52 -13.36
CA ASN A 306 2.11 -30.91 -13.71
C ASN A 306 1.16 -29.73 -13.74
N VAL A 307 1.25 -28.80 -12.77
CA VAL A 307 0.20 -27.78 -12.57
C VAL A 307 0.67 -26.32 -12.61
N CYS A 308 1.98 -26.04 -12.58
CA CYS A 308 2.52 -24.68 -12.53
C CYS A 308 3.32 -24.30 -13.79
N ALA A 309 4.13 -25.23 -14.32
CA ALA A 309 5.11 -24.96 -15.37
C ALA A 309 4.50 -24.48 -16.71
N GLY A 310 3.22 -24.79 -16.97
CA GLY A 310 2.52 -24.31 -18.15
C GLY A 310 2.50 -22.77 -18.25
N CYS A 311 2.42 -22.09 -17.11
CA CYS A 311 2.42 -20.63 -17.01
C CYS A 311 3.78 -20.09 -16.54
N HIS A 312 4.36 -20.69 -15.50
CA HIS A 312 5.61 -20.20 -14.87
C HIS A 312 6.90 -20.70 -15.54
N ALA A 313 6.79 -21.43 -16.66
CA ALA A 313 7.86 -22.11 -17.37
C ALA A 313 8.55 -23.22 -16.55
N VAL A 314 9.26 -24.14 -17.23
CA VAL A 314 9.86 -25.32 -16.58
C VAL A 314 10.95 -24.93 -15.58
N GLY A 315 11.73 -23.89 -15.87
CA GLY A 315 12.80 -23.39 -15.01
C GLY A 315 12.37 -22.24 -14.10
N GLY A 316 11.08 -21.90 -14.04
CA GLY A 316 10.58 -20.83 -13.18
C GLY A 316 10.85 -19.42 -13.71
N GLU A 317 11.16 -19.27 -14.99
CA GLU A 317 11.42 -17.97 -15.64
C GLU A 317 10.18 -17.09 -15.73
N GLY A 318 8.99 -17.67 -15.57
CA GLY A 318 7.74 -16.98 -15.87
C GLY A 318 7.52 -16.83 -17.37
N LYS A 319 6.46 -16.09 -17.72
CA LYS A 319 6.15 -15.71 -19.09
C LYS A 319 5.75 -14.23 -19.08
N PRO A 320 6.47 -13.35 -19.82
CA PRO A 320 6.13 -11.94 -19.89
C PRO A 320 4.65 -11.72 -20.18
N HIS A 321 4.02 -10.78 -19.48
CA HIS A 321 2.60 -10.44 -19.59
C HIS A 321 1.59 -11.58 -19.27
N ILE A 322 2.05 -12.71 -18.73
CA ILE A 322 1.21 -13.87 -18.43
C ILE A 322 1.37 -14.29 -16.98
N ALA A 323 2.60 -14.58 -16.56
CA ALA A 323 2.90 -15.12 -15.24
C ALA A 323 4.26 -14.66 -14.76
N VAL A 324 4.35 -14.34 -13.47
CA VAL A 324 5.60 -13.88 -12.84
C VAL A 324 6.66 -14.97 -12.85
N ALA A 325 7.92 -14.55 -12.89
CA ALA A 325 9.04 -15.43 -12.60
C ALA A 325 8.94 -15.93 -11.15
N MET A 326 9.32 -17.20 -10.95
CA MET A 326 9.55 -17.78 -9.63
C MET A 326 10.99 -17.53 -9.18
N ARG A 327 11.93 -17.50 -10.13
CA ARG A 327 13.35 -17.23 -9.85
C ARG A 327 13.52 -15.85 -9.23
N GLY A 328 14.04 -15.80 -8.00
CA GLY A 328 14.29 -14.54 -7.30
C GLY A 328 13.03 -13.84 -6.77
N ASN A 329 11.86 -14.43 -6.91
CA ASN A 329 10.59 -13.85 -6.45
C ASN A 329 10.54 -13.76 -4.92
N THR A 330 10.20 -12.58 -4.41
CA THR A 330 10.14 -12.26 -2.99
C THR A 330 9.32 -13.25 -2.19
N THR A 331 8.17 -13.69 -2.70
CA THR A 331 7.26 -14.61 -1.98
C THR A 331 7.92 -15.95 -1.65
N LEU A 332 8.84 -16.42 -2.50
CA LEU A 332 9.59 -17.67 -2.30
C LEU A 332 10.76 -17.49 -1.30
N ARG A 333 11.14 -16.24 -1.02
CA ARG A 333 12.29 -15.84 -0.20
C ARG A 333 11.89 -15.36 1.20
N LEU A 334 10.60 -15.35 1.54
CA LEU A 334 10.11 -15.02 2.88
C LEU A 334 10.35 -16.20 3.83
N GLU A 335 10.91 -15.96 5.01
CA GLU A 335 11.10 -17.02 6.01
C GLU A 335 9.76 -17.67 6.37
N ASP A 336 8.74 -16.86 6.63
CA ASP A 336 7.36 -17.31 6.79
C ASP A 336 6.74 -17.67 5.42
N PRO A 337 6.37 -18.94 5.18
CA PRO A 337 5.85 -19.40 3.90
C PRO A 337 4.38 -19.03 3.66
N ARG A 338 3.70 -18.34 4.58
CA ARG A 338 2.25 -18.09 4.48
C ARG A 338 1.82 -17.47 3.16
N ASN A 339 2.58 -16.51 2.63
CA ASN A 339 2.21 -15.86 1.37
C ASN A 339 2.26 -16.85 0.22
N LEU A 340 3.28 -17.72 0.20
CA LEU A 340 3.42 -18.73 -0.84
C LEU A 340 2.31 -19.77 -0.76
N VAL A 341 2.00 -20.27 0.44
CA VAL A 341 0.89 -21.18 0.70
C VAL A 341 -0.43 -20.56 0.25
N ARG A 342 -0.70 -19.33 0.70
CA ARG A 342 -1.94 -18.60 0.41
C ARG A 342 -2.11 -18.28 -1.07
N VAL A 343 -1.07 -17.81 -1.75
CA VAL A 343 -1.12 -17.54 -3.19
C VAL A 343 -1.44 -18.81 -3.99
N ILE A 344 -0.88 -19.95 -3.61
CA ILE A 344 -1.17 -21.24 -4.28
C ILE A 344 -2.61 -21.69 -3.98
N ASP A 345 -3.05 -21.59 -2.73
CA ASP A 345 -4.37 -22.05 -2.33
C ASP A 345 -5.51 -21.16 -2.86
N ASP A 346 -5.39 -19.85 -2.68
CA ASP A 346 -6.40 -18.84 -3.04
C ASP A 346 -6.41 -18.57 -4.56
N GLY A 347 -5.24 -18.61 -5.19
CA GLY A 347 -5.02 -18.06 -6.53
C GLY A 347 -4.89 -16.54 -6.51
N ILE A 348 -4.72 -15.97 -7.71
CA ILE A 348 -4.63 -14.50 -7.92
C ILE A 348 -5.51 -14.16 -9.11
N GLY A 349 -6.35 -13.14 -8.99
CA GLY A 349 -7.16 -12.65 -10.11
C GLY A 349 -6.34 -12.00 -11.22
N GLU A 350 -7.00 -11.65 -12.33
CA GLU A 350 -6.34 -10.89 -13.39
C GLU A 350 -5.86 -9.54 -12.83
N GLN A 351 -4.61 -9.18 -13.15
CA GLN A 351 -4.04 -7.90 -12.76
C GLN A 351 -3.55 -7.14 -13.97
N LYS A 352 -3.87 -5.85 -14.02
CA LYS A 352 -3.41 -4.93 -15.07
C LYS A 352 -2.45 -3.92 -14.47
N PHE A 353 -1.29 -3.81 -15.08
CA PHE A 353 -0.19 -2.96 -14.66
C PHE A 353 -0.01 -1.80 -15.66
N SER A 354 1.01 -0.97 -15.44
CA SER A 354 1.30 0.15 -16.33
C SER A 354 1.55 -0.31 -17.77
N GLY A 355 1.06 0.46 -18.75
CA GLY A 355 1.26 0.15 -20.17
C GLY A 355 0.48 -1.08 -20.63
N PHE A 356 1.18 -2.07 -21.21
CA PHE A 356 0.58 -3.31 -21.71
C PHE A 356 0.77 -4.50 -20.78
N GLU A 357 1.43 -4.27 -19.64
CA GLU A 357 1.74 -5.31 -18.66
C GLU A 357 0.47 -5.81 -17.97
N ARG A 358 0.36 -7.14 -17.89
CA ARG A 358 -0.76 -7.82 -17.25
C ARG A 358 -0.30 -9.17 -16.70
N MET A 359 -1.02 -9.68 -15.70
CA MET A 359 -0.89 -11.06 -15.24
C MET A 359 -2.23 -11.75 -15.44
N GLN A 360 -2.18 -12.92 -16.08
CA GLN A 360 -3.37 -13.76 -16.23
C GLN A 360 -3.80 -14.30 -14.87
N PRO A 361 -5.09 -14.61 -14.68
CA PRO A 361 -5.54 -15.18 -13.43
C PRO A 361 -4.82 -16.50 -13.14
N MET A 362 -4.25 -16.60 -11.95
CA MET A 362 -3.70 -17.84 -11.40
C MET A 362 -4.83 -18.55 -10.64
N PRO A 363 -5.24 -19.77 -11.04
CA PRO A 363 -6.29 -20.47 -10.34
C PRO A 363 -5.83 -20.87 -8.92
N GLY A 364 -6.77 -20.91 -7.98
CA GLY A 364 -6.54 -21.51 -6.67
C GLY A 364 -6.43 -23.04 -6.72
N PHE A 365 -5.64 -23.59 -5.82
CA PHE A 365 -5.35 -25.02 -5.69
C PHE A 365 -5.75 -25.64 -4.34
N VAL A 366 -6.47 -24.91 -3.49
CA VAL A 366 -6.86 -25.37 -2.14
C VAL A 366 -7.58 -26.73 -2.14
N GLU A 367 -8.46 -26.98 -3.13
CA GLU A 367 -9.18 -28.27 -3.28
C GLU A 367 -8.45 -29.28 -4.18
N LYS A 368 -7.32 -28.89 -4.80
CA LYS A 368 -6.62 -29.68 -5.83
C LYS A 368 -5.32 -30.30 -5.33
N LEU A 369 -4.71 -29.70 -4.30
CA LEU A 369 -3.48 -30.19 -3.70
C LEU A 369 -3.74 -30.58 -2.24
N SER A 370 -3.42 -31.83 -1.91
CA SER A 370 -3.35 -32.26 -0.51
C SER A 370 -2.28 -31.47 0.26
N ASP A 371 -2.37 -31.44 1.60
CA ASP A 371 -1.37 -30.74 2.42
C ASP A 371 0.06 -31.25 2.15
N ALA A 372 0.21 -32.56 1.90
CA ALA A 372 1.50 -33.17 1.59
C ALA A 372 2.05 -32.69 0.24
N GLN A 373 1.22 -32.65 -0.80
CA GLN A 373 1.61 -32.14 -2.12
C GLN A 373 1.94 -30.65 -2.08
N LEU A 374 1.14 -29.86 -1.36
CA LEU A 374 1.44 -28.44 -1.19
C LEU A 374 2.76 -28.24 -0.43
N THR A 375 3.01 -29.01 0.62
CA THR A 375 4.28 -28.97 1.37
C THR A 375 5.47 -29.30 0.48
N ASP A 376 5.37 -30.38 -0.30
CA ASP A 376 6.41 -30.78 -1.24
C ASP A 376 6.67 -29.67 -2.29
N LEU A 377 5.61 -29.10 -2.87
CA LEU A 377 5.68 -28.00 -3.83
C LEU A 377 6.32 -26.74 -3.24
N VAL A 378 5.88 -26.32 -2.04
CA VAL A 378 6.43 -25.15 -1.34
C VAL A 378 7.91 -25.36 -1.03
N ASN A 379 8.31 -26.54 -0.56
CA ASN A 379 9.71 -26.88 -0.34
C ASN A 379 10.53 -26.80 -1.64
N TYR A 380 10.00 -27.31 -2.76
CA TYR A 380 10.66 -27.20 -4.07
C TYR A 380 10.91 -25.75 -4.48
N LEU A 381 9.88 -24.90 -4.41
CA LEU A 381 9.97 -23.49 -4.79
C LEU A 381 10.97 -22.72 -3.92
N ARG A 382 10.94 -22.95 -2.60
CA ARG A 382 11.82 -22.27 -1.64
C ARG A 382 13.28 -22.69 -1.74
N GLN A 383 13.54 -23.99 -1.90
CA GLN A 383 14.92 -24.48 -2.04
C GLN A 383 15.49 -24.19 -3.43
N GLY A 384 14.69 -24.38 -4.48
CA GLY A 384 15.14 -24.21 -5.86
C GLY A 384 15.37 -22.75 -6.23
N TRP A 385 14.48 -21.85 -5.79
CA TRP A 385 14.45 -20.46 -6.27
C TRP A 385 14.34 -19.40 -5.17
N GLY A 386 14.03 -19.80 -3.94
CA GLY A 386 13.93 -18.92 -2.78
C GLY A 386 15.22 -18.76 -1.96
N GLY A 387 16.20 -19.65 -2.15
CA GLY A 387 17.44 -19.65 -1.36
C GLY A 387 17.22 -19.95 0.12
N LEU A 388 16.14 -20.67 0.44
CA LEU A 388 15.73 -21.07 1.79
C LEU A 388 15.84 -22.60 1.95
N PRO A 389 15.90 -23.13 3.18
CA PRO A 389 15.82 -24.57 3.39
C PRO A 389 14.45 -25.11 2.95
N GLY A 390 14.42 -26.41 2.65
CA GLY A 390 13.27 -27.15 2.10
C GLY A 390 12.85 -28.23 3.08
N ASP A 391 12.67 -27.81 4.33
CA ASP A 391 12.43 -28.62 5.52
C ASP A 391 11.09 -28.29 6.19
N LEU A 392 10.19 -27.58 5.51
CA LEU A 392 8.84 -27.33 6.02
C LEU A 392 8.11 -28.65 6.23
N ALA A 393 7.50 -28.78 7.41
CA ALA A 393 6.70 -29.92 7.78
C ALA A 393 5.26 -29.77 7.29
N VAL A 394 4.60 -30.90 7.00
CA VAL A 394 3.18 -30.92 6.60
C VAL A 394 2.28 -30.26 7.65
N SER A 395 2.60 -30.43 8.94
CA SER A 395 1.87 -29.81 10.04
C SER A 395 1.92 -28.28 10.03
N GLU A 396 2.99 -27.68 9.49
CA GLU A 396 3.10 -26.22 9.37
C GLU A 396 2.16 -25.70 8.27
N VAL A 397 2.12 -26.38 7.12
CA VAL A 397 1.19 -26.05 6.02
C VAL A 397 -0.26 -26.24 6.46
N GLN A 398 -0.57 -27.31 7.19
CA GLN A 398 -1.89 -27.55 7.77
C GLN A 398 -2.32 -26.42 8.69
N LYS A 399 -1.42 -25.96 9.57
CA LYS A 399 -1.70 -24.84 10.46
C LYS A 399 -1.99 -23.57 9.66
N LEU A 400 -1.18 -23.26 8.64
CA LEU A 400 -1.38 -22.08 7.80
C LEU A 400 -2.71 -22.11 7.04
N ARG A 401 -3.13 -23.27 6.54
CA ARG A 401 -4.45 -23.47 5.92
C ARG A 401 -5.59 -23.29 6.93
N ALA A 402 -5.43 -23.79 8.15
CA ALA A 402 -6.43 -23.64 9.21
C ALA A 402 -6.55 -22.20 9.73
N ASP A 403 -5.44 -21.45 9.76
CA ASP A 403 -5.39 -20.05 10.18
C ASP A 403 -5.88 -19.07 9.09
N ALA A 404 -6.13 -19.56 7.87
CA ALA A 404 -6.54 -18.72 6.75
C ALA A 404 -7.95 -18.17 7.00
N PRO A 405 -8.17 -16.84 6.89
CA PRO A 405 -9.51 -16.29 6.95
C PRO A 405 -10.35 -16.84 5.78
N PRO A 406 -11.69 -16.93 5.93
CA PRO A 406 -12.56 -17.36 4.85
C PRO A 406 -12.29 -16.58 3.56
N LEU A 407 -12.30 -17.25 2.41
CA LEU A 407 -12.18 -16.60 1.10
C LEU A 407 -13.42 -15.72 0.87
N GLU A 408 -13.39 -14.47 1.29
CA GLU A 408 -14.55 -13.57 1.14
C GLU A 408 -14.75 -13.08 -0.31
N HIS A 409 -13.79 -13.33 -1.21
CA HIS A 409 -13.96 -13.12 -2.64
C HIS A 409 -13.41 -14.31 -3.41
N LYS A 410 -14.30 -15.22 -3.83
CA LYS A 410 -14.01 -16.05 -5.00
C LYS A 410 -13.83 -15.08 -6.16
N VAL A 411 -12.59 -14.87 -6.57
CA VAL A 411 -12.28 -14.16 -7.80
C VAL A 411 -12.97 -14.94 -8.91
N HIS A 412 -14.00 -14.34 -9.50
CA HIS A 412 -14.63 -14.82 -10.72
C HIS A 412 -13.88 -14.25 -11.93
#